data_AF-A0A6V8QJM2-F1
#
_entry.id   AF-A0A6V8QJM2-F1
#
_cell.length_a   1.000
_cell.length_b   1.000
_cell.length_c   1.000
_cell.angle_alpha   90.00
_cell.angle_beta   90.00
_cell.angle_gamma   90.00
#
_symmetry.space_group_name_H-M   'P 1'
#
loop_
_entity.id
_entity.type
_entity.pdbx_description
1 polymer ?
#
loop_
_entity_poly.entity_id
_entity_poly.type
_entity_poly.pdbx_seq_one_letter_code
_entity_poly.pdbx_strand_id
1 'polypeptide(L)'
;MTDEDTLRKVNECRTARVAEVLADFRALQYYISAGPVEPENEEDYYTEGWAALRQCTIDGQYILDVAADTRVPAAQGGEEEQTRAELQQYVPLNM
;
A
#
# COMPACT_ATOMS: atom_id res chain seq x y z
N MET A 1 -30.56 16.83 10.27
CA MET A 1 -29.59 16.07 9.46
C MET A 1 -29.83 14.61 9.76
N THR A 2 -30.09 13.78 8.75
CA THR A 2 -30.40 12.35 8.96
C THR A 2 -29.12 11.55 9.21
N ASP A 3 -29.24 10.39 9.86
CA ASP A 3 -28.13 9.46 10.10
C ASP A 3 -27.44 9.04 8.77
N GLU A 4 -28.25 8.85 7.73
CA GLU A 4 -27.80 8.54 6.36
C GLU A 4 -26.93 9.64 5.75
N ASP A 5 -27.30 10.91 5.94
CA ASP A 5 -26.49 12.06 5.50
C ASP A 5 -25.14 12.13 6.22
N THR A 6 -25.08 11.65 7.46
CA THR A 6 -23.85 11.62 8.26
C THR A 6 -22.93 10.48 7.78
N LEU A 7 -23.49 9.30 7.53
CA LEU A 7 -22.75 8.15 6.98
C LEU A 7 -22.18 8.46 5.60
N ARG A 8 -22.96 9.12 4.73
CA ARG A 8 -22.51 9.55 3.40
C ARG A 8 -21.28 10.45 3.49
N LYS A 9 -21.31 11.48 4.32
CA LYS A 9 -20.16 12.39 4.51
C LYS A 9 -18.92 11.67 5.06
N VAL A 10 -19.10 10.76 6.02
CA VAL A 10 -17.99 9.98 6.57
C VAL A 10 -17.36 9.10 5.48
N ASN A 11 -18.18 8.47 4.63
CA ASN A 11 -17.67 7.67 3.52
C ASN A 11 -16.95 8.53 2.48
N GLU A 12 -17.47 9.69 2.12
CA GLU A 12 -16.78 10.64 1.22
C GLU A 12 -15.40 11.05 1.79
N CYS A 13 -15.31 11.37 3.08
CA CYS A 13 -14.04 11.66 3.75
C CYS A 13 -13.07 10.48 3.73
N ARG A 14 -13.57 9.25 3.96
CA ARG A 14 -12.75 8.03 3.88
C ARG A 14 -12.23 7.80 2.47
N THR A 15 -13.07 7.95 1.45
CA THR A 15 -12.68 7.82 0.04
C THR A 15 -11.60 8.84 -0.32
N ALA A 16 -11.75 10.11 0.07
CA ALA A 16 -10.73 11.13 -0.15
C ALA A 16 -9.40 10.75 0.51
N ARG A 17 -9.44 10.30 1.77
CA ARG A 17 -8.24 9.87 2.49
C ARG A 17 -7.55 8.67 1.86
N VAL A 18 -8.32 7.67 1.42
CA VAL A 18 -7.79 6.50 0.70
C VAL A 18 -7.14 6.95 -0.62
N ALA A 19 -7.76 7.87 -1.36
CA ALA A 19 -7.19 8.39 -2.60
C ALA A 19 -5.85 9.10 -2.39
N GLU A 20 -5.71 9.91 -1.33
CA GLU A 20 -4.44 10.54 -0.93
C GLU A 20 -3.37 9.49 -0.61
N VAL A 21 -3.68 8.53 0.26
CA VAL A 21 -2.75 7.48 0.66
C VAL A 21 -2.29 6.65 -0.55
N LEU A 22 -3.20 6.34 -1.48
CA LEU A 22 -2.86 5.63 -2.71
C LEU A 22 -2.02 6.49 -3.68
N ALA A 23 -2.19 7.82 -3.67
CA ALA A 23 -1.33 8.72 -4.45
C ALA A 23 0.10 8.73 -3.89
N ASP A 24 0.25 8.89 -2.57
CA ASP A 24 1.55 8.85 -1.90
C ASP A 24 2.24 7.49 -2.09
N PHE A 25 1.48 6.40 -1.96
CA PHE A 25 2.01 5.06 -2.17
C PHE A 25 2.51 4.86 -3.60
N ARG A 26 1.79 5.33 -4.63
CA ARG A 26 2.26 5.29 -6.02
C ARG A 26 3.57 6.05 -6.23
N ALA A 27 3.74 7.19 -5.56
CA ALA A 27 4.99 7.93 -5.60
C ALA A 27 6.14 7.11 -4.97
N LEU A 28 5.89 6.48 -3.81
CA LEU A 28 6.87 5.59 -3.18
C LEU A 28 7.22 4.39 -4.05
N GLN A 29 6.23 3.75 -4.67
CA GLN A 29 6.44 2.65 -5.63
C GLN A 29 7.39 3.07 -6.75
N TYR A 30 7.18 4.25 -7.34
CA TYR A 30 8.05 4.77 -8.38
C TYR A 30 9.51 4.93 -7.89
N TYR A 31 9.73 5.55 -6.73
CA TYR A 31 11.08 5.77 -6.22
C TYR A 31 11.79 4.47 -5.80
N ILE A 32 11.06 3.51 -5.23
CA ILE A 32 11.60 2.20 -4.88
C ILE A 32 12.03 1.45 -6.15
N SER A 33 11.15 1.40 -7.17
CA SER A 33 11.45 0.73 -8.43
C SER A 33 12.53 1.44 -9.26
N ALA A 34 12.70 2.75 -9.09
CA ALA A 34 13.78 3.54 -9.69
C ALA A 34 15.06 3.55 -8.84
N GLY A 35 15.15 2.71 -7.80
CA GLY A 35 16.30 2.60 -6.92
C GLY A 35 17.60 2.32 -7.70
N PRO A 36 18.74 2.83 -7.22
CA PRO A 36 19.99 2.79 -7.98
C PRO A 36 20.58 1.37 -7.97
N VAL A 37 20.90 0.85 -9.16
CA VAL A 37 21.43 -0.52 -9.34
C VAL A 37 22.96 -0.55 -9.21
N GLU A 38 23.61 0.53 -9.63
CA GLU A 38 25.06 0.71 -9.61
C GLU A 38 25.40 2.13 -9.12
N PRO A 39 26.54 2.33 -8.44
CA PRO A 39 26.96 3.65 -8.00
C PRO A 39 27.45 4.45 -9.22
N GLU A 40 27.36 5.78 -9.14
CA GLU A 40 27.87 6.66 -10.21
C GLU A 40 29.40 6.57 -10.36
N ASN A 41 30.11 6.29 -9.27
CA ASN A 41 31.54 6.01 -9.23
C ASN A 41 31.78 4.61 -8.69
N GLU A 42 32.54 3.79 -9.42
CA GLU A 42 32.87 2.41 -9.03
C GLU A 42 33.60 2.33 -7.67
N GLU A 43 34.38 3.35 -7.31
CA GLU A 43 35.07 3.43 -6.02
C GLU A 43 34.10 3.45 -4.84
N ASP A 44 32.87 3.91 -5.04
CA ASP A 44 31.85 3.97 -4.00
C ASP A 44 31.21 2.61 -3.72
N TYR A 45 31.48 1.58 -4.54
CA TYR A 45 30.79 0.29 -4.45
C TYR A 45 30.91 -0.39 -3.07
N TYR A 46 32.06 -0.21 -2.42
CA TYR A 46 32.34 -0.81 -1.10
C TYR A 46 32.15 0.17 0.06
N THR A 47 31.68 1.39 -0.21
CA THR A 47 31.37 2.34 0.86
C THR A 47 30.14 1.87 1.64
N GLU A 48 30.14 2.17 2.93
CA GLU A 48 29.01 1.86 3.81
C GLU A 48 27.72 2.55 3.34
N GLY A 49 27.82 3.80 2.87
CA GLY A 49 26.68 4.55 2.37
C GLY A 49 26.01 3.88 1.17
N TRP A 50 26.80 3.42 0.21
CA TRP A 50 26.27 2.71 -0.94
C TRP A 50 25.73 1.31 -0.57
N ALA A 51 26.38 0.60 0.35
CA ALA A 51 25.87 -0.66 0.87
C ALA A 51 24.49 -0.49 1.54
N ALA A 52 24.29 0.57 2.31
CA ALA A 52 23.01 0.90 2.92
C ALA A 52 21.93 1.22 1.87
N LEU A 53 22.24 2.01 0.85
CA LEU A 53 21.30 2.34 -0.23
C LEU A 53 20.82 1.11 -1.01
N ARG A 54 21.74 0.17 -1.32
CA ARG A 54 21.36 -1.10 -1.96
C ARG A 54 20.42 -1.92 -1.07
N GLN A 55 20.72 -2.00 0.23
CA GLN A 55 19.86 -2.74 1.17
C GLN A 55 18.46 -2.12 1.25
N CYS A 56 18.36 -0.78 1.33
CA CYS A 56 17.07 -0.09 1.32
C CYS A 56 16.27 -0.37 0.04
N THR A 57 16.94 -0.45 -1.10
CA THR A 57 16.29 -0.76 -2.38
C THR A 57 15.75 -2.19 -2.40
N ILE A 58 16.51 -3.16 -1.89
CA ILE A 58 16.08 -4.55 -1.74
C ILE A 58 14.87 -4.66 -0.79
N ASP A 59 14.95 -4.03 0.37
CA ASP A 59 13.88 -4.06 1.37
C ASP A 59 12.61 -3.38 0.82
N GLY A 60 12.77 -2.27 0.10
CA GLY A 60 11.69 -1.58 -0.59
C GLY A 60 11.00 -2.48 -1.62
N GLN A 61 11.78 -3.15 -2.48
CA GLN A 61 11.22 -4.07 -3.47
C GLN A 61 10.46 -5.22 -2.82
N TYR A 62 10.99 -5.77 -1.71
CA TYR A 62 10.30 -6.80 -0.94
C TYR A 62 8.94 -6.33 -0.42
N ILE A 63 8.84 -5.08 0.08
CA ILE A 63 7.55 -4.50 0.50
C ILE A 63 6.56 -4.45 -0.65
N LEU A 64 7.01 -4.10 -1.86
CA LEU A 64 6.14 -4.06 -3.04
C LEU A 64 5.64 -5.45 -3.44
N ASP A 65 6.52 -6.44 -3.39
CA ASP A 65 6.18 -7.82 -3.74
C ASP A 65 5.17 -8.42 -2.74
N VAL A 66 5.33 -8.13 -1.44
CA VAL A 66 4.38 -8.55 -0.39
C VAL A 66 3.05 -7.81 -0.53
N ALA A 67 3.09 -6.50 -0.80
CA ALA A 67 1.87 -5.69 -0.94
C ALA A 67 1.06 -6.01 -2.21
N ALA A 68 1.66 -6.69 -3.20
CA ALA A 68 0.99 -7.08 -4.44
C ALA A 68 -0.07 -8.18 -4.24
N ASP A 69 -0.05 -8.92 -3.13
CA ASP A 69 -1.09 -9.90 -2.82
C ASP A 69 -2.26 -9.24 -2.09
N THR A 70 -3.15 -8.61 -2.85
CA THR A 70 -4.38 -7.98 -2.33
C THR A 70 -5.59 -8.92 -2.38
N ARG A 71 -5.39 -10.23 -2.53
CA ARG A 71 -6.49 -11.19 -2.71
C ARG A 71 -7.29 -11.33 -1.42
N VAL A 72 -8.60 -11.17 -1.54
CA VAL A 72 -9.54 -11.51 -0.47
C VAL A 72 -9.74 -13.04 -0.52
N PRO A 73 -9.55 -13.77 0.60
CA PRO A 73 -9.88 -15.18 0.65
C PRO A 73 -11.35 -15.37 0.27
N ALA A 74 -11.63 -16.34 -0.60
CA ALA A 74 -13.00 -16.64 -0.97
C ALA A 74 -13.81 -16.99 0.30
N ALA A 75 -14.78 -16.15 0.63
CA ALA A 75 -15.75 -16.42 1.68
C ALA A 75 -16.49 -17.74 1.41
N GLN A 76 -16.79 -18.48 2.48
CA GLN A 76 -17.52 -19.76 2.39
C GLN A 76 -19.01 -19.58 2.03
N GLY A 77 -19.50 -18.33 1.98
CA GLY A 77 -20.89 -17.98 1.64
C GLY A 77 -21.07 -17.52 0.19
N GLY A 78 -22.32 -17.15 -0.14
CA GLY A 78 -22.67 -16.57 -1.44
C GLY A 78 -22.13 -15.15 -1.65
N GLU A 79 -22.58 -14.50 -2.73
CA GLU A 79 -22.11 -13.19 -3.19
C GLU A 79 -22.12 -12.09 -2.11
N GLU A 80 -23.08 -12.14 -1.19
CA GLU A 80 -23.22 -11.19 -0.08
C GLU A 80 -22.11 -11.34 0.98
N GLU A 81 -21.69 -12.58 1.27
CA GLU A 81 -20.59 -12.85 2.22
C GLU A 81 -19.23 -12.56 1.57
N GLN A 82 -19.10 -12.72 0.25
CA GLN A 82 -17.92 -12.26 -0.50
C GLN A 82 -17.80 -10.74 -0.48
N THR A 83 -18.90 -10.04 -0.77
CA THR A 83 -18.96 -8.57 -0.70
C THR A 83 -18.59 -8.08 0.70
N ARG A 84 -19.05 -8.78 1.74
CA ARG A 84 -18.68 -8.49 3.13
C ARG A 84 -17.19 -8.74 3.40
N ALA A 85 -16.62 -9.84 2.92
CA ALA A 85 -15.20 -10.15 3.07
C ALA A 85 -14.30 -9.12 2.36
N GLU A 86 -14.72 -8.64 1.19
CA GLU A 86 -14.04 -7.57 0.45
C GLU A 86 -14.10 -6.24 1.22
N LEU A 87 -15.25 -5.90 1.79
CA LEU A 87 -15.42 -4.68 2.59
C LEU A 87 -14.64 -4.73 3.93
N GLN A 88 -14.49 -5.89 4.53
CA GLN A 88 -13.70 -6.08 5.77
C GLN A 88 -12.22 -5.76 5.59
N GLN A 89 -11.67 -5.89 4.36
CA GLN A 89 -10.29 -5.52 4.08
C GLN A 89 -10.02 -4.01 4.31
N TYR A 90 -11.04 -3.16 4.20
CA TYR A 90 -10.91 -1.69 4.22
C TYR A 90 -11.54 -1.02 5.45
N VAL A 91 -12.40 -1.74 6.18
CA VAL A 91 -13.10 -1.21 7.35
C VAL A 91 -12.74 -2.05 8.57
N PRO A 92 -11.86 -1.58 9.49
CA PRO A 92 -11.65 -2.27 10.74
C PRO A 92 -12.97 -2.31 11.52
N LEU A 93 -13.43 -3.53 11.80
CA LEU A 93 -14.52 -3.82 12.74
C LEU A 93 -14.03 -3.41 14.14
N ASN A 94 -14.25 -2.15 14.52
CA ASN A 94 -14.17 -1.81 15.94
C ASN A 94 -15.40 -2.41 16.65
N MET A 95 -15.07 -3.26 17.62
CA MET A 95 -15.92 -3.94 18.60
C MET A 95 -16.66 -2.95 19.52
#